data_AF-A0A8I1GU84-F1
#
_entry.id   AF-A0A8I1GU84-F1
#
_cell.length_a   1.000
_cell.length_b   1.000
_cell.length_c   1.000
_cell.angle_alpha   90.00
_cell.angle_beta   90.00
_cell.angle_gamma   90.00
#
_symmetry.space_group_name_H-M   'P 1'
#
loop_
_entity.id
_entity.type
_entity.pdbx_description
1 polymer ?
#
loop_
_entity_poly.entity_id
_entity_poly.type
_entity_poly.pdbx_seq_one_letter_code
_entity_poly.pdbx_strand_id
1 'polypeptide(L)'
;MQKVMLYLCFTLFIVLLLFVGVKIQFYLDTDAQVNFNVYPRLFYFTLFPLIVGILLRFLQSINYATSKQNWSFQPDKFIAITVPTLFISFSPALLFSPLGEYLPYLANIILINTTFVTIISLIAGYSLLDCFIQKDTANMKKYN
;
A
#
# COMPACT_ATOMS: atom_id res chain seq x y z
N MET A 1 7.94 29.12 -0.09
CA MET A 1 8.82 28.58 0.97
C MET A 1 8.14 27.51 1.81
N GLN A 2 7.03 27.78 2.51
CA GLN A 2 6.39 26.81 3.43
C GLN A 2 6.01 25.47 2.77
N LYS A 3 5.39 25.47 1.58
CA LYS A 3 5.05 24.25 0.85
C LYS A 3 6.28 23.41 0.50
N VAL A 4 7.36 24.04 0.05
CA VAL A 4 8.63 23.37 -0.28
C VAL A 4 9.26 22.74 0.97
N MET A 5 9.25 23.44 2.10
CA MET A 5 9.77 22.91 3.36
C MET A 5 8.94 21.71 3.88
N LEU A 6 7.61 21.74 3.69
CA LEU A 6 6.73 20.62 4.00
C LEU A 6 7.05 19.40 3.13
N TYR A 7 7.23 19.58 1.81
CA TYR A 7 7.64 18.50 0.93
C TYR A 7 8.99 17.91 1.32
N LEU A 8 9.98 18.76 1.61
CA LEU A 8 11.32 18.31 2.00
C LEU A 8 11.28 17.51 3.31
N CYS A 9 10.55 18.00 4.32
CA CYS A 9 10.36 17.28 5.58
C CYS A 9 9.69 15.92 5.36
N PHE A 10 8.67 15.88 4.51
CA PHE A 10 7.98 14.63 4.20
C PHE A 10 8.85 13.65 3.38
N THR A 11 9.64 14.14 2.44
CA THR A 11 10.60 13.31 1.71
C THR A 11 11.64 12.72 2.67
N LEU A 12 12.18 13.51 3.60
CA LEU A 12 13.08 13.02 4.64
C LEU A 12 12.40 11.97 5.53
N PHE A 13 11.13 12.19 5.88
CA PHE A 13 10.34 11.22 6.65
C PHE A 13 10.16 9.91 5.89
N ILE A 14 9.83 9.93 4.59
CA ILE A 14 9.73 8.72 3.77
C ILE A 14 11.09 8.01 3.68
N VAL A 15 12.18 8.74 3.43
CA VAL A 15 13.53 8.13 3.37
C VAL A 15 13.89 7.48 4.69
N LEU A 16 13.61 8.13 5.83
CA LEU A 16 13.82 7.55 7.15
C LEU A 16 12.97 6.30 7.37
N LEU A 17 11.69 6.35 6.99
CA LEU A 17 10.75 5.23 7.09
C LEU A 17 11.20 4.04 6.23
N LEU A 18 11.68 4.28 5.01
CA LEU A 18 12.26 3.25 4.14
C LEU A 18 13.54 2.67 4.73
N PHE A 19 14.42 3.50 5.29
CA PHE A 19 15.66 3.05 5.92
C PHE A 19 15.40 2.15 7.14
N VAL A 20 14.50 2.57 8.03
CA VAL A 20 14.04 1.74 9.16
C VAL A 20 13.38 0.47 8.65
N GLY A 21 12.56 0.58 7.59
CA GLY A 21 11.89 -0.55 7.00
C GLY A 21 12.84 -1.61 6.45
N VAL A 22 13.93 -1.22 5.81
CA VAL A 22 14.97 -2.15 5.34
C VAL A 22 15.64 -2.87 6.52
N LYS A 23 15.89 -2.18 7.64
CA LYS A 23 16.46 -2.82 8.84
C LYS A 23 15.51 -3.86 9.45
N ILE A 24 14.22 -3.53 9.54
CA ILE A 24 13.20 -4.47 10.03
C ILE A 24 13.11 -5.67 9.10
N GLN A 25 13.10 -5.44 7.79
CA GLN A 25 13.09 -6.52 6.80
C GLN A 25 14.28 -7.46 6.98
N PHE A 26 15.50 -6.91 7.10
CA PHE A 26 16.72 -7.69 7.31
C PHE A 26 16.66 -8.52 8.59
N TYR A 27 16.13 -7.95 9.67
CA TYR A 27 15.91 -8.68 10.92
C TYR A 27 14.92 -9.84 10.72
N LEU A 28 13.78 -9.60 10.07
CA LEU A 28 12.76 -10.63 9.82
C LEU A 28 13.23 -11.70 8.83
N ASP A 29 14.07 -11.35 7.87
CA ASP A 29 14.73 -12.30 6.96
C ASP A 29 15.66 -13.23 7.75
N THR A 30 16.45 -12.68 8.66
CA THR A 30 17.37 -13.43 9.52
C THR A 30 16.59 -14.33 10.49
N ASP A 31 15.56 -13.78 11.14
CA ASP A 31 14.70 -14.51 12.08
C ASP A 31 13.98 -15.68 11.39
N ALA A 32 13.45 -15.47 10.18
CA ALA A 32 12.80 -16.51 9.39
C ALA A 32 13.76 -17.66 9.02
N GLN A 33 15.05 -17.36 8.78
CA GLN A 33 16.07 -18.38 8.48
C GLN A 33 16.50 -19.17 9.71
N VAL A 34 16.60 -18.51 10.87
CA VAL A 34 17.06 -19.15 12.12
C VAL A 34 15.95 -19.94 12.79
N ASN A 35 14.74 -19.36 12.87
CA ASN A 35 13.62 -19.92 13.62
C ASN A 35 12.61 -20.67 12.74
N PHE A 36 12.83 -20.70 11.41
CA PHE A 36 11.93 -21.31 10.42
C PHE A 36 10.48 -20.77 10.48
N ASN A 37 10.27 -19.61 11.09
CA ASN A 37 8.98 -18.93 11.17
C ASN A 37 8.92 -17.82 10.13
N VAL A 38 8.30 -18.13 8.99
CA VAL A 38 8.21 -17.20 7.84
C VAL A 38 7.04 -16.23 7.93
N TYR A 39 6.07 -16.43 8.84
CA TYR A 39 4.87 -15.59 8.90
C TYR A 39 5.16 -14.11 9.16
N PRO A 40 6.00 -13.72 10.15
CA PRO A 40 6.31 -12.30 10.40
C PRO A 40 6.88 -11.61 9.16
N ARG A 41 7.77 -12.31 8.45
CA ARG A 41 8.36 -11.84 7.20
C ARG A 41 7.32 -11.63 6.10
N LEU A 42 6.41 -12.58 5.90
CA LEU A 42 5.37 -12.47 4.85
C LEU A 42 4.40 -11.33 5.11
N PHE A 43 3.93 -11.19 6.37
CA PHE A 43 3.09 -10.07 6.74
C PHE A 43 3.80 -8.74 6.54
N TYR A 44 5.09 -8.66 6.86
CA TYR A 44 5.87 -7.46 6.64
C TYR A 44 5.98 -7.09 5.16
N PHE A 45 6.24 -8.06 4.28
CA PHE A 45 6.29 -7.87 2.82
C PHE A 45 5.01 -7.29 2.23
N THR A 46 3.85 -7.61 2.81
CA THR A 46 2.55 -7.08 2.39
C THR A 46 2.24 -5.74 3.06
N LEU A 47 2.39 -5.64 4.38
CA LEU A 47 1.94 -4.49 5.15
C LEU A 47 2.82 -3.27 4.95
N PHE A 48 4.14 -3.44 4.84
CA PHE A 48 5.05 -2.30 4.73
C PHE A 48 4.81 -1.46 3.46
N PRO A 49 4.79 -2.05 2.25
CA PRO A 49 4.48 -1.28 1.04
C PRO A 49 3.05 -0.72 1.04
N LEU A 50 2.09 -1.44 1.63
CA LEU A 50 0.72 -0.97 1.80
C LEU A 50 0.66 0.30 2.66
N ILE A 51 1.35 0.32 3.80
CA ILE A 51 1.44 1.52 4.66
C ILE A 51 2.11 2.67 3.90
N VAL A 52 3.17 2.40 3.14
CA VAL A 52 3.82 3.41 2.28
C VAL A 52 2.84 3.97 1.25
N GLY A 53 2.03 3.13 0.60
CA GLY A 53 1.00 3.55 -0.35
C GLY A 53 -0.04 4.48 0.27
N ILE A 54 -0.55 4.13 1.46
CA ILE A 54 -1.48 4.97 2.23
C ILE A 54 -0.84 6.33 2.51
N LEU A 55 0.41 6.32 3.00
CA LEU A 55 1.15 7.52 3.37
C LEU A 55 1.37 8.46 2.17
N LEU A 56 1.69 7.91 1.00
CA LEU A 56 1.84 8.67 -0.24
C LEU A 56 0.52 9.35 -0.64
N ARG A 57 -0.61 8.63 -0.57
CA ARG A 57 -1.92 9.21 -0.85
C ARG A 57 -2.32 10.27 0.18
N PHE A 58 -1.94 10.06 1.43
CA PHE A 58 -2.23 10.98 2.53
C PHE A 58 -1.53 12.32 2.33
N LEU A 59 -0.25 12.31 1.94
CA LEU A 59 0.47 13.54 1.60
C LEU A 59 -0.22 14.30 0.48
N GLN A 60 -0.64 13.59 -0.56
CA GLN A 60 -1.31 14.23 -1.68
C GLN A 60 -2.60 14.92 -1.21
N SER A 61 -3.38 14.27 -0.34
CA SER A 61 -4.61 14.82 0.25
C SER A 61 -4.37 16.13 1.02
N ILE A 62 -3.33 16.18 1.86
CA ILE A 62 -2.98 17.39 2.63
C ILE A 62 -2.71 18.58 1.71
N ASN A 63 -2.10 18.35 0.55
CA ASN A 63 -1.80 19.42 -0.41
C ASN A 63 -3.02 19.95 -1.16
N TYR A 64 -4.07 19.13 -1.33
CA TYR A 64 -5.32 19.53 -1.96
C TYR A 64 -6.35 20.09 -0.97
N ALA A 65 -6.09 20.03 0.35
CA ALA A 65 -6.98 20.56 1.38
C ALA A 65 -7.20 22.09 1.31
N THR A 66 -6.40 22.83 0.54
CA THR A 66 -6.71 24.23 0.18
C THR A 66 -7.87 24.38 -0.82
N SER A 67 -8.35 23.28 -1.44
CA SER A 67 -9.51 23.25 -2.33
C SER A 67 -10.50 22.16 -1.90
N LYS A 68 -11.48 22.50 -1.04
CA LYS A 68 -12.73 21.75 -0.74
C LYS A 68 -12.69 20.22 -0.97
N GLN A 69 -11.69 19.54 -0.43
CA GLN A 69 -11.60 18.08 -0.56
C GLN A 69 -12.49 17.47 0.52
N ASN A 70 -13.66 16.97 0.12
CA ASN A 70 -14.55 16.26 1.03
C ASN A 70 -14.07 14.82 1.20
N TRP A 71 -13.88 14.41 2.46
CA TRP A 71 -13.67 13.01 2.80
C TRP A 71 -15.01 12.30 2.68
N SER A 72 -15.20 11.58 1.58
CA SER A 72 -16.41 10.83 1.29
C SER A 72 -16.02 9.49 0.68
N PHE A 73 -16.61 8.43 1.21
CA PHE A 73 -16.34 7.06 0.79
C PHE A 73 -16.96 6.78 -0.58
N GLN A 74 -16.13 6.29 -1.51
CA GLN A 74 -16.51 5.91 -2.87
C GLN A 74 -16.54 4.37 -2.98
N PRO A 75 -17.72 3.73 -2.80
CA PRO A 75 -17.83 2.27 -2.82
C PRO A 75 -17.41 1.66 -4.16
N ASP A 76 -17.67 2.35 -5.28
CA ASP A 76 -17.34 1.87 -6.62
C ASP A 76 -15.84 1.62 -6.79
N LYS A 77 -15.00 2.59 -6.36
CA LYS A 77 -13.54 2.45 -6.37
C LYS A 77 -13.05 1.40 -5.39
N PHE A 78 -13.72 1.30 -4.24
CA PHE A 78 -13.35 0.35 -3.22
C PHE A 78 -13.50 -1.08 -3.74
N ILE A 79 -14.65 -1.41 -4.31
CA ILE A 79 -14.94 -2.76 -4.81
C ILE A 79 -14.16 -3.05 -6.10
N ALA A 80 -14.07 -2.11 -7.03
CA ALA A 80 -13.45 -2.37 -8.34
C ALA A 80 -11.91 -2.39 -8.32
N ILE A 81 -11.28 -1.65 -7.40
CA ILE A 81 -9.82 -1.46 -7.38
C ILE A 81 -9.22 -1.95 -6.07
N THR A 82 -9.69 -1.41 -4.94
CA THR A 82 -9.07 -1.65 -3.63
C THR A 82 -9.21 -3.11 -3.19
N VAL A 83 -10.40 -3.70 -3.33
CA VAL A 83 -10.64 -5.09 -2.94
C VAL A 83 -9.78 -6.07 -3.74
N PRO A 84 -9.75 -6.03 -5.09
CA PRO A 84 -8.88 -6.91 -5.88
C PRO A 84 -7.39 -6.72 -5.56
N THR A 85 -6.92 -5.47 -5.45
CA THR A 85 -5.50 -5.19 -5.18
C THR A 85 -5.10 -5.61 -3.76
N LEU A 86 -5.95 -5.41 -2.75
CA LEU A 86 -5.73 -5.95 -1.40
C LEU A 86 -5.70 -7.47 -1.39
N PHE A 87 -6.63 -8.12 -2.10
CA PHE A 87 -6.67 -9.57 -2.15
C PHE A 87 -5.38 -10.17 -2.74
N ILE A 88 -4.88 -9.60 -3.84
CA ILE A 88 -3.61 -10.02 -4.44
C ILE A 88 -2.42 -9.64 -3.54
N SER A 89 -2.45 -8.47 -2.89
CA SER A 89 -1.41 -8.01 -1.96
C SER A 89 -1.19 -8.97 -0.79
N PHE A 90 -2.24 -9.60 -0.30
CA PHE A 90 -2.18 -10.61 0.77
C PHE A 90 -1.90 -12.03 0.26
N SER A 91 -1.67 -12.22 -1.03
CA SER A 91 -1.36 -13.55 -1.59
C SER A 91 -0.18 -14.28 -0.96
N PRO A 92 0.89 -13.62 -0.47
CA PRO A 92 1.98 -14.32 0.23
C PRO A 92 1.53 -15.06 1.49
N ALA A 93 0.51 -14.54 2.19
CA ALA A 93 -0.02 -15.19 3.38
C ALA A 93 -0.76 -16.50 3.03
N LEU A 94 -1.25 -16.64 1.79
CA LEU A 94 -1.92 -17.87 1.36
C LEU A 94 -0.96 -19.05 1.21
N LEU A 95 0.34 -18.81 0.94
CA LEU A 95 1.33 -19.87 0.67
C LEU A 95 1.43 -20.91 1.79
N PHE A 96 1.21 -20.49 3.04
CA PHE A 96 1.28 -21.35 4.22
C PHE A 96 -0.08 -21.45 4.94
N SER A 97 -1.17 -21.11 4.24
CA SER A 97 -2.53 -21.23 4.76
C SER A 97 -3.23 -22.46 4.15
N PRO A 98 -4.22 -23.04 4.84
CA PRO A 98 -5.07 -24.08 4.26
C PRO A 98 -5.78 -23.64 2.97
N LEU A 99 -5.97 -22.33 2.78
CA LEU A 99 -6.63 -21.76 1.61
C LEU A 99 -5.72 -21.74 0.36
N GLY A 100 -4.40 -21.89 0.53
CA GLY A 100 -3.44 -21.87 -0.57
C GLY A 100 -3.65 -23.02 -1.57
N GLU A 101 -4.14 -24.17 -1.10
CA GLU A 101 -4.44 -25.33 -1.95
C GLU A 101 -5.56 -25.06 -2.97
N TYR A 102 -6.53 -24.21 -2.61
CA TYR A 102 -7.66 -23.85 -3.49
C TYR A 102 -7.31 -22.74 -4.47
N LEU A 103 -6.25 -21.95 -4.20
CA LEU A 103 -5.84 -20.79 -4.99
C LEU A 103 -4.35 -20.85 -5.35
N PRO A 104 -3.89 -21.91 -6.04
CA PRO A 104 -2.46 -22.17 -6.23
C PRO A 104 -1.77 -21.09 -7.05
N TYR A 105 -2.44 -20.52 -8.06
CA TYR A 105 -1.87 -19.42 -8.84
C TYR A 105 -1.62 -18.17 -7.99
N LEU A 106 -2.57 -17.83 -7.11
CA LEU A 106 -2.45 -16.65 -6.26
C LEU A 106 -1.36 -16.86 -5.20
N ALA A 107 -1.34 -18.03 -4.56
CA ALA A 107 -0.36 -18.39 -3.55
C ALA A 107 1.08 -18.31 -4.09
N ASN A 108 1.31 -18.82 -5.30
CA ASN A 108 2.65 -18.90 -5.89
C ASN A 108 3.17 -17.59 -6.50
N ILE A 109 2.38 -16.51 -6.57
CA ILE A 109 2.81 -15.22 -7.14
C ILE A 109 4.10 -14.71 -6.51
N ILE A 110 4.27 -14.84 -5.19
CA ILE A 110 5.47 -14.38 -4.49
C ILE A 110 6.72 -15.18 -4.87
N LEU A 111 6.56 -16.47 -5.20
CA LEU A 111 7.67 -17.33 -5.64
C LEU A 111 8.15 -16.96 -7.04
N ILE A 112 7.26 -16.41 -7.86
CA ILE A 112 7.58 -15.96 -9.22
C ILE A 112 8.25 -14.59 -9.19
N ASN A 113 7.67 -13.64 -8.45
CA ASN A 113 8.19 -12.27 -8.40
C ASN A 113 7.76 -11.50 -7.14
N THR A 114 8.70 -11.25 -6.24
CA THR A 114 8.49 -10.46 -5.02
C THR A 114 8.25 -8.97 -5.30
N THR A 115 8.76 -8.44 -6.42
CA THR A 115 8.55 -7.05 -6.85
C THR A 115 7.09 -6.81 -7.21
N PHE A 116 6.44 -7.77 -7.86
CA PHE A 116 5.02 -7.69 -8.21
C PHE A 116 4.16 -7.54 -6.94
N VAL A 117 4.39 -8.37 -5.92
CA VAL A 117 3.71 -8.29 -4.62
C VAL A 117 3.95 -6.95 -3.94
N THR A 118 5.18 -6.44 -4.01
CA THR A 118 5.54 -5.13 -3.42
C THR A 118 4.76 -3.99 -4.09
N ILE A 119 4.73 -3.98 -5.43
CA ILE A 119 4.02 -2.96 -6.21
C ILE A 119 2.51 -3.03 -5.98
N ILE A 120 1.92 -4.23 -6.03
CA ILE A 120 0.46 -4.38 -5.84
C ILE A 120 0.04 -4.02 -4.42
N SER A 121 0.89 -4.30 -3.41
CA SER A 121 0.65 -3.90 -2.02
C SER A 121 0.70 -2.37 -1.87
N LEU A 122 1.65 -1.71 -2.53
CA LEU A 122 1.72 -0.25 -2.56
C LEU A 122 0.50 0.37 -3.25
N ILE A 123 0.07 -0.18 -4.38
CA ILE A 123 -1.14 0.24 -5.09
C ILE A 123 -2.37 0.03 -4.19
N ALA A 124 -2.49 -1.11 -3.52
CA ALA A 124 -3.60 -1.42 -2.63
C ALA A 124 -3.72 -0.39 -1.49
N GLY A 125 -2.60 -0.05 -0.85
CA GLY A 125 -2.58 0.98 0.18
C GLY A 125 -2.95 2.38 -0.34
N TYR A 126 -2.42 2.76 -1.49
CA TYR A 126 -2.74 4.04 -2.12
C TYR A 126 -4.24 4.12 -2.49
N SER A 127 -4.76 3.08 -3.14
CA SER A 127 -6.17 2.97 -3.54
C SER A 127 -7.12 2.93 -2.36
N LEU A 128 -6.74 2.27 -1.27
CA LEU A 128 -7.52 2.22 -0.03
C LEU A 128 -7.81 3.63 0.47
N LEU A 129 -6.79 4.47 0.58
CA LEU A 129 -6.99 5.86 1.02
C LEU A 129 -7.65 6.72 -0.07
N ASP A 130 -7.40 6.47 -1.36
CA ASP A 130 -8.08 7.17 -2.47
C ASP A 130 -9.60 7.02 -2.41
N CYS A 131 -10.11 5.85 -1.97
CA CYS A 131 -11.55 5.60 -1.85
C CYS A 131 -12.23 6.51 -0.83
N PHE A 132 -11.51 7.01 0.18
CA PHE A 132 -12.04 7.94 1.19
C PHE A 132 -11.91 9.41 0.77
N ILE A 133 -11.24 9.70 -0.34
CA ILE A 133 -10.92 11.04 -0.78
C ILE A 133 -11.68 11.33 -2.07
N GLN A 134 -12.73 12.14 -1.99
CA GLN A 134 -13.48 12.57 -3.17
C GLN A 134 -12.76 13.74 -3.85
N LYS A 135 -12.57 13.65 -5.17
CA LYS A 135 -12.23 14.83 -5.98
C LYS A 135 -13.55 15.46 -6.41
N ASP A 136 -13.76 16.74 -6.11
CA ASP A 136 -14.94 17.49 -6.54
C ASP A 136 -15.07 17.40 -8.07
N THR A 137 -16.02 16.59 -8.55
CA THR A 137 -16.39 16.46 -9.97
C THR A 137 -17.11 17.71 -10.49
N ALA A 138 -17.44 18.68 -9.61
CA ALA A 138 -18.14 19.92 -9.96
C ALA A 138 -17.39 20.80 -10.97
N ASN A 139 -16.05 20.70 -11.06
CA ASN A 139 -15.26 21.47 -12.03
C ASN A 139 -15.06 20.77 -13.38
N MET A 140 -15.49 19.51 -13.54
CA MET A 140 -15.37 18.76 -14.81
C MET A 140 -16.59 18.96 -15.72
N LYS A 141 -17.72 19.46 -15.20
CA LYS A 141 -18.94 19.74 -15.99
C LYS A 141 -18.94 21.08 -16.72
N LYS A 142 -17.85 21.86 -16.67
CA LYS A 142 -17.77 23.18 -17.33
C LYS A 142 -17.25 23.16 -18.77
N TYR A 143 -17.02 21.97 -19.34
CA TYR A 143 -16.57 21.79 -20.73
C TYR A 143 -17.41 20.73 -21.46
N ASN A 144 -18.73 20.93 -21.53
CA ASN A 144 -19.60 20.32 -22.54
C ASN A 144 -20.67 21.33 -22.95
#